data_AF-A0A7C0U0Q7-F1
#
_entry.id   AF-A0A7C0U0Q7-F1
#
_cell.length_a   1.000
_cell.length_b   1.000
_cell.length_c   1.000
_cell.angle_alpha   90.00
_cell.angle_beta   90.00
_cell.angle_gamma   90.00
#
_symmetry.space_group_name_H-M   'P 1'
#
loop_
_entity.id
_entity.type
_entity.pdbx_description
1 polymer ?
#
loop_
_entity_poly.entity_id
_entity_poly.type
_entity_poly.pdbx_seq_one_letter_code
_entity_poly.pdbx_strand_id
1 'polypeptide(L)'
;MIAEFAKPPWETERRLLVRIDAESSPEHGEDPYKRPIEKLLKTCILNIDKPRGPTSHEIAFTVKELLDAERAGHGGTLDPAVSGVLPILVNDATKCAGAVMKGGKEYV
;
A
#
# COMPACT_ATOMS: atom_id res chain seq x y z
N MET A 1 14.50 -32.36 -0.65
CA MET A 1 13.10 -32.02 -0.38
C MET A 1 12.94 -30.54 -0.68
N ILE A 2 12.33 -30.23 -1.82
CA ILE A 2 11.99 -28.86 -2.22
C ILE A 2 10.65 -28.57 -1.53
N ALA A 3 10.61 -27.55 -0.68
CA ALA A 3 9.36 -27.10 -0.09
C ALA A 3 8.44 -26.63 -1.22
N GLU A 4 7.21 -27.17 -1.30
CA GLU A 4 6.16 -26.52 -2.07
C GLU A 4 5.95 -25.13 -1.50
N PHE A 5 6.41 -24.11 -2.22
CA PHE A 5 6.12 -22.73 -1.85
C PHE A 5 4.60 -22.55 -1.95
N ALA A 6 3.96 -22.17 -0.85
CA ALA A 6 2.55 -21.83 -0.86
C ALA A 6 2.28 -20.77 -1.94
N LYS A 7 1.23 -20.98 -2.75
CA LYS A 7 0.81 -20.06 -3.81
C LYS A 7 0.74 -18.63 -3.25
N PRO A 8 1.39 -17.63 -3.86
CA PRO A 8 1.40 -16.30 -3.28
C PRO A 8 -0.02 -15.70 -3.23
N PRO A 9 -0.29 -14.77 -2.30
CA PRO A 9 -1.63 -14.24 -2.09
C PRO A 9 -2.26 -13.54 -3.31
N TRP A 10 -1.44 -13.07 -4.26
CA TRP A 10 -1.90 -12.43 -5.50
C TRP A 10 -2.31 -13.41 -6.59
N GLU A 11 -1.83 -14.65 -6.55
CA GLU A 11 -2.27 -15.69 -7.49
C GLU A 11 -3.44 -16.51 -6.94
N THR A 12 -3.83 -16.29 -5.69
CA THR A 12 -4.98 -16.99 -5.10
C THR A 12 -6.27 -16.56 -5.79
N GLU A 13 -6.94 -17.50 -6.46
CA GLU A 13 -8.26 -17.25 -7.06
C GLU A 13 -9.31 -17.07 -5.97
N ARG A 14 -10.09 -16.00 -6.07
CA ARG A 14 -11.16 -15.67 -5.12
C ARG A 14 -12.49 -15.72 -5.85
N ARG A 15 -13.46 -16.44 -5.28
CA ARG A 15 -14.84 -16.45 -5.76
C ARG A 15 -15.68 -15.47 -4.94
N LEU A 16 -16.37 -14.57 -5.62
CA LEU A 16 -17.38 -13.72 -4.98
C LEU A 16 -18.67 -14.54 -4.80
N LEU A 17 -19.15 -14.64 -3.57
CA LEU A 17 -20.44 -15.23 -3.25
C LEU A 17 -21.40 -14.11 -2.88
N VAL A 18 -22.38 -13.84 -3.75
CA VAL A 18 -23.40 -12.81 -3.52
C VAL A 18 -24.47 -13.38 -2.61
N ARG A 19 -24.56 -12.84 -1.40
CA ARG A 19 -25.58 -13.26 -0.42
C ARG A 19 -26.95 -12.65 -0.72
N ILE A 20 -26.96 -11.37 -1.10
CA ILE A 20 -28.15 -10.57 -1.38
C ILE A 20 -27.77 -9.63 -2.53
N ASP A 21 -28.69 -9.46 -3.47
CA ASP A 21 -28.60 -8.42 -4.49
C ASP A 21 -29.02 -7.07 -3.86
N ALA A 22 -28.11 -6.12 -3.81
CA ALA A 22 -28.30 -4.86 -3.11
C ALA A 22 -27.51 -3.73 -3.78
N GLU A 23 -28.09 -2.53 -3.75
CA GLU A 23 -27.49 -1.32 -4.29
C GLU A 23 -27.07 -0.37 -3.15
N SER A 24 -25.99 0.38 -3.37
CA SER A 24 -25.57 1.46 -2.48
C SER A 24 -26.17 2.78 -2.96
N SER A 25 -26.61 3.62 -2.02
CA SER A 25 -27.06 4.99 -2.36
C SER A 25 -25.89 5.82 -2.89
N PRO A 26 -26.06 6.56 -3.99
CA PRO A 26 -25.04 7.48 -4.50
C PRO A 26 -24.85 8.72 -3.59
N GLU A 27 -25.75 8.95 -2.63
CA GLU A 27 -25.64 10.07 -1.67
C GLU A 27 -24.55 9.85 -0.61
N HIS A 28 -23.98 8.64 -0.53
CA HIS A 28 -23.00 8.28 0.49
C HIS A 28 -21.68 7.81 -0.11
N GLY A 29 -20.58 8.34 0.42
CA GLY A 29 -19.24 8.00 -0.03
C GLY A 29 -18.87 8.67 -1.36
N GLU A 30 -17.80 8.17 -1.96
CA GLU A 30 -17.27 8.70 -3.21
C GLU A 30 -16.44 7.62 -3.90
N ASP A 31 -16.62 7.51 -5.22
CA ASP A 31 -15.82 6.66 -6.10
C ASP A 31 -14.33 6.97 -5.90
N PRO A 32 -13.49 6.00 -5.49
CA PRO A 32 -12.06 6.22 -5.23
C PRO A 32 -11.32 6.92 -6.37
N TYR A 33 -11.72 6.68 -7.62
CA TYR A 33 -11.05 7.24 -8.80
C TYR A 33 -11.52 8.64 -9.18
N LYS A 34 -12.58 9.14 -8.54
CA LYS A 34 -13.15 10.48 -8.79
C LYS A 34 -12.94 11.45 -7.62
N ARG A 35 -12.28 10.99 -6.55
CA ARG A 35 -12.02 11.84 -5.39
C ARG A 35 -11.16 13.04 -5.78
N PRO A 36 -11.44 14.22 -5.22
CA PRO A 36 -10.57 15.38 -5.39
C PRO A 36 -9.20 15.11 -4.74
N ILE A 37 -8.16 15.79 -5.24
CA ILE A 37 -6.76 15.50 -4.90
C ILE A 37 -6.49 15.58 -3.39
N GLU A 38 -7.17 16.49 -2.68
CA GLU A 38 -7.03 16.67 -1.24
C GLU A 38 -7.47 15.42 -0.47
N LYS A 39 -8.54 14.76 -0.91
CA LYS A 39 -9.02 13.50 -0.32
C LYS A 39 -8.12 12.33 -0.71
N LEU A 40 -7.57 12.33 -1.92
CA LEU A 40 -6.60 11.32 -2.35
C LEU A 40 -5.34 11.40 -1.48
N LEU A 41 -4.74 12.58 -1.31
CA LEU A 41 -3.55 12.78 -0.48
C LEU A 41 -3.78 12.41 0.99
N LYS A 42 -5.02 12.51 1.48
CA LYS A 42 -5.38 12.05 2.83
C LYS A 42 -5.37 10.52 2.97
N THR A 43 -5.57 9.76 1.89
CA THR A 43 -5.80 8.31 1.92
C THR A 43 -4.95 7.51 0.91
N CYS A 44 -3.87 8.09 0.38
CA CYS A 44 -3.08 7.46 -0.67
C CYS A 44 -2.00 6.49 -0.14
N ILE A 45 -1.64 5.55 -0.99
CA ILE A 45 -0.46 4.70 -0.88
C ILE A 45 0.36 4.91 -2.15
N LEU A 46 1.61 5.33 -2.00
CA LEU A 46 2.55 5.49 -3.10
C LEU A 46 3.34 4.19 -3.29
N ASN A 47 3.36 3.67 -4.50
CA ASN A 47 4.21 2.54 -4.86
C ASN A 47 5.56 3.07 -5.36
N ILE A 48 6.54 3.22 -4.46
CA ILE A 48 7.84 3.81 -4.78
C ILE A 48 8.81 2.71 -5.18
N ASP A 49 9.52 2.90 -6.29
CA ASP A 49 10.75 2.15 -6.56
C ASP A 49 11.90 2.77 -5.75
N LYS A 50 12.16 2.20 -4.58
CA LYS A 50 13.18 2.67 -3.65
C LYS A 50 14.56 2.53 -4.32
N PRO A 51 15.37 3.60 -4.41
CA PRO A 51 16.74 3.48 -4.89
C PRO A 51 17.65 2.82 -3.84
N ARG A 52 18.80 2.29 -4.29
CA ARG A 52 19.89 1.89 -3.40
C ARG A 52 20.57 3.13 -2.82
N GLY A 53 20.98 3.07 -1.56
CA GLY A 53 21.58 4.20 -0.83
C GLY A 53 20.77 4.56 0.42
N PRO A 54 19.60 5.20 0.29
CA PRO A 54 18.80 5.60 1.44
C PRO A 54 18.15 4.41 2.14
N THR A 55 17.89 4.55 3.43
CA THR A 55 17.04 3.68 4.22
C THR A 55 15.57 3.83 3.79
N SER A 56 14.75 2.82 4.09
CA SER A 56 13.30 2.90 3.86
C SER A 56 12.63 4.01 4.69
N HIS A 57 13.19 4.32 5.86
CA HIS A 57 12.70 5.39 6.73
C HIS A 57 12.97 6.78 6.15
N GLU A 58 14.15 7.00 5.58
CA GLU A 58 14.49 8.26 4.89
C GLU A 58 13.57 8.52 3.69
N ILE A 59 13.21 7.49 2.92
CA ILE A 59 12.23 7.62 1.84
C ILE A 59 10.84 8.01 2.38
N ALA A 60 10.36 7.33 3.44
CA ALA A 60 9.08 7.67 4.05
C ALA A 60 9.07 9.11 4.60
N PHE A 61 10.16 9.54 5.23
CA PHE A 61 10.35 10.92 5.71
C PHE A 61 10.34 11.92 4.55
N THR A 62 11.06 11.63 3.46
CA THR A 62 11.10 12.49 2.26
C THR A 62 9.70 12.66 1.67
N VAL A 63 8.93 11.57 1.55
CA VAL A 63 7.54 11.63 1.06
C VAL A 63 6.66 12.48 1.97
N LYS A 64 6.81 12.32 3.29
CA LYS A 64 6.05 13.12 4.27
C LYS A 64 6.28 14.61 4.04
N GLU A 65 7.54 15.03 3.90
CA GLU A 65 7.90 16.44 3.69
C GLU A 65 7.44 16.96 2.33
N LEU A 66 7.62 16.18 1.25
CA LEU A 66 7.20 16.58 -0.10
C LEU A 66 5.69 16.76 -0.26
N LEU A 67 4.89 16.03 0.52
CA LEU A 67 3.43 16.08 0.47
C LEU A 67 2.82 16.93 1.59
N ASP A 68 3.63 17.56 2.43
CA ASP A 68 3.18 18.26 3.64
C ASP A 68 2.21 17.39 4.48
N ALA A 69 2.56 16.11 4.63
CA ALA A 69 1.72 15.15 5.31
C ALA A 69 1.96 15.15 6.82
N GLU A 70 0.91 14.93 7.60
CA GLU A 70 1.03 14.78 9.06
C GLU A 70 1.89 13.57 9.41
N ARG A 71 1.72 12.47 8.65
CA ARG A 71 2.44 11.21 8.85
C ARG A 71 2.59 10.43 7.54
N ALA A 72 3.69 9.71 7.44
CA ALA A 72 3.92 8.70 6.42
C ALA A 72 4.64 7.49 7.03
N GLY A 73 4.42 6.30 6.48
CA GLY A 73 5.09 5.07 6.92
C GLY A 73 5.25 4.07 5.78
N HIS A 74 6.29 3.25 5.83
CA HIS A 74 6.55 2.25 4.79
C HIS A 74 5.91 0.90 5.08
N GLY A 75 5.51 0.17 4.02
CA GLY A 75 4.85 -1.13 4.07
C GLY A 75 5.79 -2.32 4.32
N GLY A 76 7.09 -2.08 4.47
CA GLY A 76 8.11 -3.08 4.79
C GLY A 76 9.49 -2.45 4.71
N THR A 77 10.44 -2.90 5.53
CA THR A 77 11.80 -2.36 5.50
C THR A 77 12.61 -3.05 4.42
N LEU A 78 13.12 -2.27 3.47
CA LEU A 78 14.21 -2.65 2.58
C LEU A 78 15.52 -2.05 3.11
N ASP A 79 16.58 -2.87 3.15
CA ASP A 79 17.91 -2.43 3.54
C ASP A 79 18.45 -1.33 2.61
N PRO A 80 19.40 -0.49 3.07
CA PRO A 80 19.98 0.59 2.25
C PRO A 80 20.48 0.12 0.88
N ALA A 81 21.11 -1.05 0.82
CA ALA A 81 21.66 -1.62 -0.42
C ALA A 81 20.60 -2.25 -1.35
N VAL A 82 19.34 -2.37 -0.91
CA VAL A 82 18.24 -2.99 -1.65
C VAL A 82 17.42 -1.92 -2.37
N SER A 83 17.08 -2.19 -3.63
CA SER A 83 16.12 -1.40 -4.41
C SER A 83 14.82 -2.17 -4.61
N GLY A 84 13.78 -1.49 -5.11
CA GLY A 84 12.52 -2.11 -5.51
C GLY A 84 11.32 -1.54 -4.78
N VAL A 85 10.22 -2.28 -4.85
CA VAL A 85 8.89 -1.83 -4.41
C VAL A 85 8.85 -1.56 -2.90
N LEU A 86 8.65 -0.28 -2.56
CA LEU A 86 8.43 0.22 -1.20
C LEU A 86 7.10 0.99 -1.14
N PRO A 87 6.01 0.35 -0.69
CA PRO A 87 4.74 1.05 -0.47
C PRO A 87 4.90 2.10 0.64
N ILE A 88 4.59 3.35 0.36
CA ILE A 88 4.53 4.43 1.37
C ILE A 88 3.07 4.80 1.59
N LEU A 89 2.59 4.58 2.82
CA LEU A 89 1.25 4.93 3.26
C LEU A 89 1.27 6.34 3.83
N VAL A 90 0.34 7.20 3.41
CA VAL A 90 0.30 8.62 3.78
C VAL A 90 -0.96 8.92 4.59
N ASN A 91 -0.84 9.77 5.61
CA ASN A 91 -1.96 10.26 6.42
C ASN A 91 -2.84 9.13 6.95
N ASP A 92 -4.13 9.07 6.59
CA ASP A 92 -5.05 8.03 7.08
C ASP A 92 -4.78 6.65 6.51
N ALA A 93 -4.10 6.54 5.37
CA ALA A 93 -3.73 5.25 4.80
C ALA A 93 -2.77 4.47 5.70
N THR A 94 -2.02 5.15 6.58
CA THR A 94 -1.11 4.49 7.54
C THR A 94 -1.83 3.48 8.46
N LYS A 95 -3.15 3.60 8.64
CA LYS A 95 -3.98 2.63 9.37
C LYS A 95 -3.97 1.23 8.70
N CYS A 96 -3.68 1.16 7.40
CA CYS A 96 -3.58 -0.08 6.64
C CYS A 96 -2.19 -0.74 6.73
N ALA A 97 -1.21 -0.15 7.43
CA ALA A 97 0.17 -0.64 7.47
C ALA A 97 0.27 -2.11 7.87
N GLY A 98 -0.51 -2.54 8.87
CA GLY A 98 -0.53 -3.93 9.33
C GLY A 98 -0.94 -4.93 8.26
N ALA A 99 -1.80 -4.56 7.31
CA ALA A 99 -2.20 -5.42 6.20
C ALA A 99 -1.10 -5.49 5.12
N VAL A 100 -0.46 -4.35 4.80
CA VAL A 100 0.60 -4.28 3.80
C VAL A 100 1.86 -5.03 4.26
N MET A 101 2.22 -4.91 5.53
CA MET A 101 3.36 -5.62 6.12
C MET A 101 3.20 -7.13 6.08
N LYS A 102 1.98 -7.64 6.33
CA LYS A 102 1.65 -9.07 6.29
C LYS A 102 1.54 -9.64 4.88
N GLY A 103 1.47 -8.80 3.85
CA GLY A 103 1.41 -9.24 2.46
C GLY A 103 2.67 -10.02 2.07
N GLY A 104 2.52 -11.01 1.19
CA GLY A 104 3.65 -11.71 0.59
C GLY A 104 4.63 -10.75 -0.10
N LYS A 105 5.89 -11.16 -0.22
CA LYS A 105 6.96 -10.39 -0.85
C LYS A 105 7.73 -11.32 -1.78
N GLU A 106 8.24 -10.76 -2.87
CA GLU A 106 9.05 -11.47 -3.86
C GLU A 106 10.29 -10.62 -4.15
N TYR A 107 11.42 -11.28 -4.38
CA TYR A 107 12.73 -10.67 -4.60
C TYR A 107 13.43 -11.38 -5.75
N VAL A 108 14.31 -10.65 -6.46
CA VAL A 108 15.18 -11.17 -7.53
C VAL A 108 16.63 -11.04 -7.11
#